data_AF-A0A7S3XIS2-F1
#
_entry.id   AF-A0A7S3XIS2-F1
#
_cell.length_a   1.000
_cell.length_b   1.000
_cell.length_c   1.000
_cell.angle_alpha   90.00
_cell.angle_beta   90.00
_cell.angle_gamma   90.00
#
_symmetry.space_group_name_H-M   'P 1'
#
loop_
_entity.id
_entity.type
_entity.pdbx_description
1 polymer ?
#
loop_
_entity_poly.entity_id
_entity_poly.type
_entity_poly.pdbx_seq_one_letter_code
_entity_poly.pdbx_strand_id
1 'polypeptide(L)'
;RELWLSLGVIDAGRPTCMRALKEGYSLTLVLGGTKEQLIPYSPTHDTIVCKSRRGFIYLARDAGKIPIVPCYGFGEQIAYETSNFMLPFRQWLQHNLGMGLPLPKSLRPNHLKDFVVVVGKPIEWEDNDTVQTMHAKYVSAVHDLFYNSREKYPQYAKRKPQ
;
A
#
# COMPACT_ATOMS: atom_id res chain seq x y z
N ARG A 1 13.83 7.77 -12.53
CA ARG A 1 13.91 6.32 -12.86
C ARG A 1 15.32 5.80 -12.55
N GLU A 2 16.37 6.36 -13.16
CA GLU A 2 17.75 5.91 -12.93
C GLU A 2 18.22 5.96 -11.45
N LEU A 3 17.84 7.01 -10.71
CA LEU A 3 18.11 7.10 -9.26
C LEU A 3 17.47 5.95 -8.46
N TRP A 4 16.29 5.50 -8.86
CA TRP A 4 15.58 4.41 -8.18
C TRP A 4 16.24 3.07 -8.50
N LEU A 5 16.64 2.86 -9.76
CA LEU A 5 17.39 1.68 -10.18
C LEU A 5 18.73 1.57 -9.46
N SER A 6 19.45 2.68 -9.27
CA SER A 6 20.72 2.69 -8.50
C SER A 6 20.52 2.37 -7.02
N LEU A 7 19.32 2.58 -6.48
CA LEU A 7 18.93 2.22 -5.11
C LEU A 7 18.35 0.80 -5.02
N GLY A 8 18.41 0.00 -6.09
CA GLY A 8 17.88 -1.36 -6.14
C GLY A 8 16.38 -1.45 -6.37
N VAL A 9 15.70 -0.34 -6.67
CA VAL A 9 14.27 -0.35 -7.01
C VAL A 9 14.10 -0.76 -8.46
N ILE A 10 13.50 -1.93 -8.67
CA ILE A 10 13.17 -2.46 -9.99
C ILE A 10 11.79 -1.98 -10.45
N ASP A 11 11.54 -2.06 -11.75
CA ASP A 11 10.20 -1.80 -12.30
C ASP A 11 9.18 -2.80 -11.73
N ALA A 12 7.99 -2.31 -11.37
CA ALA A 12 6.91 -3.11 -10.76
C ALA A 12 6.17 -4.01 -11.79
N GLY A 13 6.64 -4.05 -13.03
CA GLY A 13 6.12 -4.93 -14.07
C GLY A 13 6.21 -6.40 -13.68
N ARG A 14 5.14 -7.16 -13.95
CA ARG A 14 5.06 -8.59 -13.62
C ARG A 14 6.27 -9.40 -14.12
N PRO A 15 6.80 -9.24 -15.35
CA PRO A 15 7.97 -10.00 -15.81
C PRO A 15 9.22 -9.71 -14.97
N THR A 16 9.45 -8.45 -14.62
CA THR A 16 10.60 -8.00 -13.82
C THR A 16 10.52 -8.56 -12.41
N CYS A 17 9.36 -8.43 -11.75
CA CYS A 17 9.15 -9.01 -10.43
C CYS A 17 9.30 -10.54 -10.43
N MET A 18 8.78 -11.22 -11.45
CA MET A 18 8.91 -12.68 -11.55
C MET A 18 10.36 -13.12 -11.74
N ARG A 19 11.16 -12.37 -12.51
CA ARG A 19 12.60 -12.64 -12.64
C ARG A 19 13.32 -12.48 -11.31
N ALA A 20 13.10 -11.38 -10.60
CA ALA A 20 13.73 -11.14 -9.30
C ALA A 20 13.39 -12.24 -8.27
N LEU A 21 12.12 -12.68 -8.22
CA LEU A 21 11.71 -13.78 -7.34
C LEU A 21 12.40 -15.10 -7.72
N LYS A 22 12.53 -15.41 -9.01
CA LYS A 22 13.24 -16.62 -9.49
C LYS A 22 14.74 -16.60 -9.18
N GLU A 23 15.35 -15.43 -9.15
CA GLU A 23 16.75 -15.23 -8.77
C GLU A 23 16.98 -15.28 -7.25
N GLY A 24 15.92 -15.47 -6.45
CA GLY A 24 15.99 -15.62 -5.00
C GLY A 24 15.90 -14.31 -4.21
N TYR A 25 15.56 -13.19 -4.86
CA TYR A 25 15.37 -11.92 -4.16
C TYR A 25 14.02 -11.84 -3.45
N SER A 26 14.00 -11.20 -2.28
CA SER A 26 12.76 -10.76 -1.63
C SER A 26 12.24 -9.47 -2.27
N LEU A 27 10.93 -9.37 -2.49
CA LEU A 27 10.31 -8.17 -3.04
C LEU A 27 9.42 -7.45 -2.02
N THR A 28 9.59 -6.13 -1.93
CA THR A 28 8.64 -5.25 -1.25
C THR A 28 7.79 -4.52 -2.29
N LEU A 29 6.48 -4.73 -2.22
CA LEU A 29 5.53 -4.06 -3.10
C LEU A 29 4.78 -3.01 -2.30
N VAL A 30 5.00 -1.74 -2.62
CA VAL A 30 4.17 -0.65 -2.09
C VAL A 30 2.84 -0.73 -2.81
N LEU A 31 1.79 -1.15 -2.10
CA LEU A 31 0.46 -1.34 -2.66
C LEU A 31 -0.29 -0.02 -2.89
N GLY A 32 0.44 1.07 -3.14
CA GLY A 32 -0.06 2.39 -3.48
C GLY A 32 0.43 2.83 -4.84
N GLY A 33 -0.50 3.29 -5.68
CA GLY A 33 -0.15 3.89 -6.97
C GLY A 33 -0.74 5.29 -7.04
N THR A 34 -0.81 5.85 -8.24
CA THR A 34 -1.43 7.17 -8.44
C THR A 34 -2.88 7.27 -7.94
N LYS A 35 -3.60 6.15 -7.80
CA LYS A 35 -4.96 6.13 -7.23
C LYS A 35 -4.96 6.48 -5.73
N GLU A 36 -3.98 6.00 -4.99
CA GLU A 36 -3.87 6.24 -3.54
C GLU A 36 -3.50 7.70 -3.26
N GLN A 37 -2.62 8.27 -4.09
CA GLN A 37 -2.25 9.68 -4.05
C GLN A 37 -3.42 10.64 -4.27
N LEU A 38 -4.50 10.18 -4.90
CA LEU A 38 -5.70 10.96 -5.13
C LEU A 38 -6.77 10.73 -4.05
N ILE A 39 -6.54 9.83 -3.09
CA ILE A 39 -7.45 9.63 -1.97
C ILE A 39 -7.38 10.89 -1.10
N PRO A 40 -8.51 11.60 -0.94
CA PRO A 40 -8.54 12.78 -0.11
C PRO A 40 -8.35 12.40 1.36
N TYR A 41 -7.66 13.27 2.10
CA TYR A 41 -7.51 13.06 3.52
C TYR A 41 -8.87 13.03 4.23
N SER A 42 -9.07 11.99 5.01
CA SER A 42 -10.20 11.86 5.92
C SER A 42 -9.70 11.89 7.37
N PRO A 43 -10.33 12.68 8.25
CA PRO A 43 -9.99 12.69 9.67
C PRO A 43 -10.48 11.43 10.40
N THR A 44 -11.39 10.67 9.80
CA THR A 44 -12.08 9.52 10.43
C THR A 44 -11.73 8.17 9.82
N HIS A 45 -11.20 8.15 8.60
CA HIS A 45 -10.92 6.92 7.86
C HIS A 45 -9.51 6.95 7.29
N ASP A 46 -8.86 5.80 7.28
CA ASP A 46 -7.63 5.58 6.52
C ASP A 46 -7.95 4.55 5.43
N THR A 47 -7.88 4.96 4.17
CA THR A 47 -8.31 4.11 3.05
C THR A 47 -7.19 3.18 2.63
N ILE A 48 -7.38 1.87 2.80
CA ILE A 48 -6.38 0.86 2.46
C ILE A 48 -6.69 0.31 1.07
N VAL A 49 -5.87 0.67 0.08
CA VAL A 49 -6.12 0.36 -1.35
C VAL A 49 -5.95 -1.14 -1.68
N CYS A 50 -5.48 -1.96 -0.73
CA CYS A 50 -5.25 -3.38 -0.92
C CYS A 50 -6.53 -4.18 -1.23
N LYS A 51 -7.73 -3.67 -0.89
CA LYS A 51 -9.00 -4.40 -1.08
C LYS A 51 -9.34 -4.72 -2.54
N SER A 52 -8.91 -3.89 -3.49
CA SER A 52 -9.20 -4.09 -4.93
C SER A 52 -8.05 -4.75 -5.69
N ARG A 53 -6.83 -4.71 -5.15
CA ARG A 53 -5.61 -5.12 -5.84
C ARG A 53 -5.22 -6.54 -5.46
N ARG A 54 -5.24 -7.44 -6.44
CA ARG A 54 -4.90 -8.87 -6.27
C ARG A 54 -3.63 -9.29 -7.02
N GLY A 55 -3.03 -8.40 -7.80
CA GLY A 55 -1.89 -8.69 -8.68
C GLY A 55 -0.68 -9.30 -7.96
N PHE A 56 -0.39 -8.82 -6.74
CA PHE A 56 0.71 -9.34 -5.93
C PHE A 56 0.45 -10.76 -5.42
N ILE A 57 -0.81 -11.13 -5.16
CA ILE A 57 -1.19 -12.51 -4.80
C ILE A 57 -1.01 -13.44 -5.99
N TYR A 58 -1.42 -13.01 -7.19
CA TYR A 58 -1.17 -13.77 -8.43
C TYR A 58 0.33 -13.96 -8.66
N LEU A 59 1.13 -12.90 -8.49
CA LEU A 59 2.58 -12.97 -8.61
C LEU A 59 3.18 -13.98 -7.63
N ALA A 60 2.78 -13.92 -6.36
CA ALA A 60 3.29 -14.82 -5.32
C ALA A 60 2.91 -16.29 -5.58
N ARG A 61 1.66 -16.53 -6.01
CA ARG A 61 1.20 -17.86 -6.42
C ARG A 61 2.04 -18.41 -7.57
N ASP A 62 2.18 -17.62 -8.63
CA ASP A 62 2.82 -18.03 -9.88
C ASP A 62 4.35 -18.15 -9.72
N ALA A 63 4.94 -17.50 -8.70
CA ALA A 63 6.35 -17.62 -8.32
C ALA A 63 6.65 -18.87 -7.48
N GLY A 64 5.67 -19.77 -7.28
CA GLY A 64 5.83 -21.01 -6.52
C GLY A 64 5.26 -20.93 -5.11
N LYS A 65 4.11 -20.27 -4.92
CA LYS A 65 3.43 -20.12 -3.62
C LYS A 65 4.35 -19.52 -2.54
N ILE A 66 4.98 -18.39 -2.85
CA ILE A 66 5.87 -17.72 -1.89
C ILE A 66 5.08 -17.09 -0.73
N PRO A 67 5.61 -17.08 0.51
CA PRO A 67 4.96 -16.45 1.65
C PRO A 67 4.78 -14.94 1.44
N ILE A 68 3.70 -14.38 1.97
CA ILE A 68 3.40 -12.95 1.86
C ILE A 68 3.43 -12.31 3.25
N VAL A 69 4.24 -11.26 3.41
CA VAL A 69 4.32 -10.52 4.68
C VAL A 69 3.47 -9.25 4.58
N PRO A 70 2.43 -9.10 5.42
CA PRO A 70 1.63 -7.88 5.47
C PRO A 70 2.41 -6.79 6.22
N CYS A 71 2.41 -5.59 5.65
CA CYS A 71 3.03 -4.41 6.24
C CYS A 71 2.02 -3.25 6.20
N TYR A 72 2.04 -2.40 7.22
CA TYR A 72 1.20 -1.20 7.27
C TYR A 72 2.00 0.00 7.79
N GLY A 73 1.89 1.14 7.10
CA GLY A 73 2.56 2.39 7.46
C GLY A 73 1.62 3.37 8.16
N PHE A 74 1.99 3.83 9.35
CA PHE A 74 1.30 4.90 10.07
C PHE A 74 2.00 6.25 9.83
N GLY A 75 1.19 7.29 9.67
CA GLY A 75 1.62 8.69 9.61
C GLY A 75 1.52 9.32 8.22
N GLU A 76 1.54 8.55 7.14
CA GLU A 76 1.57 9.07 5.76
C GLU A 76 0.43 10.07 5.47
N GLN A 77 -0.82 9.66 5.71
CA GLN A 77 -1.99 10.53 5.46
C GLN A 77 -2.05 11.74 6.38
N ILE A 78 -1.44 11.67 7.56
CA ILE A 78 -1.45 12.77 8.54
C ILE A 78 -0.38 13.80 8.18
N ALA A 79 0.83 13.36 7.79
CA ALA A 79 1.88 14.25 7.31
C ALA A 79 1.45 14.99 6.05
N TYR A 80 0.82 14.27 5.12
CA TYR A 80 0.46 14.78 3.80
C TYR A 80 -1.05 14.71 3.61
N GLU A 81 -1.74 15.75 4.07
CA GLU A 81 -3.18 15.86 3.85
C GLU A 81 -3.47 16.16 2.37
N THR A 82 -3.95 15.17 1.64
CA THR A 82 -4.40 15.36 0.25
C THR A 82 -5.70 16.16 0.22
N SER A 83 -5.72 17.24 -0.56
CA SER A 83 -6.88 18.11 -0.77
C SER A 83 -7.95 17.45 -1.64
N ASN A 84 -9.20 17.87 -1.48
CA ASN A 84 -10.33 17.54 -2.35
C ASN A 84 -10.46 18.45 -3.58
N PHE A 85 -9.62 19.49 -3.68
CA PHE A 85 -9.72 20.48 -4.74
C PHE A 85 -9.58 19.83 -6.13
N MET A 86 -10.51 20.14 -7.04
CA MET A 86 -10.53 19.63 -8.42
C MET A 86 -10.38 18.09 -8.53
N LEU A 87 -10.85 17.33 -7.54
CA LEU A 87 -10.68 15.88 -7.50
C LEU A 87 -11.19 15.15 -8.76
N PRO A 88 -12.38 15.44 -9.32
CA PRO A 88 -12.86 14.78 -10.53
C PRO A 88 -11.94 15.01 -11.75
N PHE A 89 -11.40 16.23 -11.88
CA PHE A 89 -10.46 16.56 -12.95
C PHE A 89 -9.13 15.82 -12.77
N ARG A 90 -8.62 15.72 -11.54
CA ARG A 90 -7.39 14.98 -11.25
C ARG A 90 -7.55 13.47 -11.45
N GLN A 91 -8.71 12.92 -11.10
CA GLN A 91 -9.07 11.53 -11.40
C GLN A 91 -9.17 11.30 -12.91
N TRP A 92 -9.73 12.26 -13.66
CA TRP A 92 -9.77 12.21 -15.12
C TRP A 92 -8.35 12.24 -15.73
N LEU A 93 -7.47 13.14 -15.29
CA LEU A 93 -6.07 13.20 -15.72
C LEU A 93 -5.34 11.89 -15.41
N GLN A 94 -5.58 11.33 -14.23
CA GLN A 94 -4.97 10.08 -13.83
C GLN A 94 -5.46 8.89 -14.64
N HIS A 95 -6.76 8.84 -14.96
CA HIS A 95 -7.35 7.77 -15.75
C HIS A 95 -6.89 7.82 -17.22
N ASN A 96 -6.85 9.02 -17.82
CA ASN A 96 -6.59 9.18 -19.25
C ASN A 96 -5.10 9.36 -19.57
N LEU A 97 -4.34 10.02 -18.70
CA LEU A 97 -2.93 10.40 -18.94
C LEU A 97 -1.95 9.70 -17.99
N GLY A 98 -2.44 8.91 -17.02
CA GLY A 98 -1.59 8.26 -16.02
C GLY A 98 -0.93 9.22 -15.02
N MET A 99 -1.20 10.52 -15.10
CA MET A 99 -0.61 11.54 -14.24
C MET A 99 -1.32 11.61 -12.89
N GLY A 100 -0.62 11.20 -11.83
CA GLY A 100 -1.06 11.45 -10.46
C GLY A 100 -0.68 12.87 -10.04
N LEU A 101 -1.69 13.73 -9.80
CA LEU A 101 -1.48 15.07 -9.26
C LEU A 101 -1.99 15.14 -7.81
N PRO A 102 -1.25 14.63 -6.81
CA PRO A 102 -1.60 14.84 -5.42
C PRO A 102 -1.44 16.33 -5.10
N LEU A 103 -2.56 17.01 -4.83
CA LEU A 103 -2.54 18.38 -4.33
C LEU A 103 -2.59 18.33 -2.81
N PRO A 104 -1.51 18.71 -2.10
CA PRO A 104 -1.54 18.77 -0.65
C PRO A 104 -2.34 19.99 -0.18
N LYS A 105 -2.99 19.90 0.98
CA LYS A 105 -3.67 21.05 1.60
C LYS A 105 -2.67 22.09 2.13
N SER A 106 -1.45 21.67 2.46
CA SER A 106 -0.38 22.52 2.97
C SER A 106 0.91 22.20 2.22
N LEU A 107 1.70 23.23 1.90
CA LEU A 107 3.04 23.07 1.33
C LEU A 107 4.04 22.50 2.33
N ARG A 108 3.77 22.64 3.63
CA ARG A 108 4.59 22.06 4.70
C ARG A 108 3.92 20.78 5.21
N PRO A 109 4.66 19.66 5.31
CA PRO A 109 4.15 18.46 5.96
C PRO A 109 3.75 18.78 7.39
N ASN A 110 2.65 18.19 7.85
CA ASN A 110 2.30 18.27 9.26
C ASN A 110 3.37 17.57 10.10
N HIS A 111 3.60 18.09 11.30
CA HIS A 111 4.53 17.45 12.22
C HIS A 111 3.99 16.09 12.66
N LEU A 112 4.70 15.04 12.27
CA LEU A 112 4.49 13.70 12.78
C LEU A 112 5.40 13.47 13.97
N LYS A 113 4.82 12.97 15.06
CA LYS A 113 5.60 12.49 16.20
C LYS A 113 6.44 11.28 15.78
N ASP A 114 5.78 10.31 15.12
CA ASP A 114 6.38 9.05 14.69
C ASP A 114 5.87 8.69 13.30
N PHE A 115 6.79 8.20 12.45
CA PHE A 115 6.48 7.54 11.18
C PHE A 115 6.87 6.07 11.32
N VAL A 116 5.89 5.17 11.36
CA VAL A 116 6.15 3.78 11.75
C VAL A 116 5.55 2.81 10.75
N VAL A 117 6.37 1.88 10.29
CA VAL A 117 5.92 0.72 9.53
C VAL A 117 5.84 -0.47 10.47
N VAL A 118 4.66 -1.06 10.59
CA VAL A 118 4.45 -2.31 11.32
C VAL A 118 4.49 -3.47 10.34
N VAL A 119 5.23 -4.51 10.71
CA VAL A 119 5.40 -5.72 9.90
C VAL A 119 4.72 -6.87 10.62
N GLY A 120 3.85 -7.57 9.91
CA GLY A 120 3.13 -8.73 10.43
C GLY A 120 3.85 -10.05 10.23
N LYS A 121 3.15 -11.11 10.63
CA LYS A 121 3.64 -12.48 10.43
C LYS A 121 3.52 -12.87 8.95
N PRO A 122 4.47 -13.66 8.41
CA PRO A 122 4.33 -14.24 7.08
C PRO A 122 3.04 -15.07 6.96
N ILE A 123 2.33 -14.89 5.85
CA ILE A 123 1.15 -15.68 5.48
C ILE A 123 1.62 -16.73 4.48
N GLU A 124 1.58 -17.98 4.91
CA GLU A 124 1.94 -19.16 4.13
C GLU A 124 0.75 -19.64 3.29
N TRP A 125 1.04 -20.34 2.19
CA TRP A 125 0.01 -20.94 1.34
C TRP A 125 -0.41 -22.31 1.85
N GLU A 126 -1.72 -22.49 2.03
CA GLU A 126 -2.30 -23.81 2.25
C GLU A 126 -2.62 -24.49 0.91
N ASP A 127 -2.82 -25.81 0.91
CA ASP A 127 -3.09 -26.57 -0.31
C ASP A 127 -4.38 -26.13 -1.01
N ASN A 128 -5.39 -25.74 -0.23
CA ASN A 128 -6.69 -25.30 -0.71
C ASN A 128 -6.76 -23.78 -0.97
N ASP A 129 -5.65 -23.05 -0.80
CA ASP A 129 -5.68 -21.60 -0.97
C ASP A 129 -5.86 -21.19 -2.43
N THR A 130 -6.91 -20.42 -2.68
CA THR A 130 -7.11 -19.68 -3.93
C THR A 130 -6.55 -18.27 -3.78
N VAL A 131 -6.46 -17.55 -4.89
CA VAL A 131 -6.05 -16.13 -4.86
C VAL A 131 -7.01 -15.32 -3.99
N GLN A 132 -8.29 -15.67 -3.99
CA GLN A 132 -9.33 -14.99 -3.23
C GLN A 132 -9.19 -15.24 -1.73
N THR A 133 -8.97 -16.49 -1.32
CA THR A 133 -8.77 -16.82 0.11
C THR A 133 -7.49 -16.20 0.63
N MET A 134 -6.40 -16.28 -0.13
CA MET A 134 -5.12 -15.67 0.25
C MET A 134 -5.22 -14.14 0.33
N HIS A 135 -5.93 -13.52 -0.61
CA HIS A 135 -6.21 -12.08 -0.55
C HIS A 135 -7.03 -11.70 0.68
N ALA A 136 -8.04 -12.49 1.03
CA ALA A 136 -8.84 -12.26 2.24
C ALA A 136 -8.00 -12.41 3.53
N LYS A 137 -7.13 -13.43 3.61
CA LYS A 137 -6.16 -13.61 4.71
C LYS A 137 -5.25 -12.39 4.82
N TYR A 138 -4.70 -11.91 3.71
CA TYR A 138 -3.86 -10.72 3.66
C TYR A 138 -4.59 -9.47 4.16
N VAL A 139 -5.81 -9.20 3.65
CA VAL A 139 -6.61 -8.05 4.08
C VAL A 139 -6.90 -8.14 5.56
N SER A 140 -7.32 -9.30 6.07
CA SER A 140 -7.56 -9.50 7.50
C SER A 140 -6.31 -9.20 8.32
N ALA A 141 -5.15 -9.73 7.93
CA ALA A 141 -3.91 -9.51 8.65
C ALA A 141 -3.49 -8.03 8.68
N VAL A 142 -3.70 -7.28 7.59
CA VAL A 142 -3.44 -5.83 7.55
C VAL A 142 -4.41 -5.07 8.47
N HIS A 143 -5.69 -5.45 8.50
CA HIS A 143 -6.67 -4.89 9.44
C HIS A 143 -6.26 -5.16 10.89
N ASP A 144 -5.83 -6.39 11.20
CA ASP A 144 -5.37 -6.76 12.54
C ASP A 144 -4.12 -5.96 12.93
N LEU A 145 -3.16 -5.79 12.02
CA LEU A 145 -1.99 -4.93 12.23
C LEU A 145 -2.37 -3.49 12.57
N PHE A 146 -3.36 -2.94 11.85
CA PHE A 146 -3.90 -1.61 12.13
C PHE A 146 -4.46 -1.54 13.55
N TYR A 147 -5.40 -2.43 13.90
CA TYR A 147 -6.07 -2.38 15.19
C TYR A 147 -5.14 -2.66 16.38
N ASN A 148 -4.20 -3.58 16.24
CA ASN A 148 -3.24 -3.92 17.29
C ASN A 148 -2.22 -2.80 17.54
N SER A 149 -1.96 -1.95 16.54
CA SER A 149 -0.93 -0.92 16.62
C SER A 149 -1.50 0.49 16.79
N ARG A 150 -2.77 0.73 16.45
CA ARG A 150 -3.37 2.08 16.48
C ARG A 150 -3.36 2.72 17.87
N GLU A 151 -3.42 1.94 18.95
CA GLU A 151 -3.46 2.46 20.33
C GLU A 151 -2.16 3.18 20.69
N LYS A 152 -1.05 2.80 20.05
CA LYS A 152 0.25 3.47 20.21
C LYS A 152 0.26 4.86 19.58
N TYR A 153 -0.73 5.18 18.74
CA TYR A 153 -0.80 6.43 17.99
C TYR A 153 -2.11 7.18 18.31
N PRO A 154 -2.09 8.21 19.17
CA PRO A 154 -3.27 8.97 19.57
C PRO A 154 -4.08 9.54 18.38
N GLN A 155 -3.40 9.86 17.28
CA GLN A 155 -4.00 10.41 16.06
C GLN A 155 -4.81 9.39 15.25
N TYR A 156 -4.62 8.09 15.53
CA TYR A 156 -5.30 6.96 14.92
C TYR A 156 -6.36 6.31 15.83
N ALA A 157 -6.43 6.69 17.11
CA ALA A 157 -7.33 6.09 18.09
C ALA A 157 -8.81 6.12 17.68
N LYS A 158 -9.23 7.15 16.92
CA LYS A 158 -10.61 7.32 16.43
C LYS A 158 -10.78 6.94 14.95
N ARG A 159 -9.71 6.52 14.26
CA ARG A 159 -9.74 6.20 12.83
C ARG A 159 -10.11 4.74 12.59
N LYS A 160 -10.75 4.49 11.45
CA LYS A 160 -11.08 3.14 10.96
C LYS A 160 -10.44 2.90 9.58
N PRO A 161 -9.91 1.70 9.33
CA PRO A 161 -9.44 1.33 8.00
C PRO A 161 -10.64 1.11 7.07
N GLN A 162 -10.61 1.68 5.86
CA GLN A 162 -11.69 1.59 4.85
C GLN A 162 -11.22 0.91 3.56
#